data_AF-A0A959Z188-F1
#
_entry.id   AF-A0A959Z188-F1
#
_cell.length_a   1.000
_cell.length_b   1.000
_cell.length_c   1.000
_cell.angle_alpha   90.00
_cell.angle_beta   90.00
_cell.angle_gamma   90.00
#
_symmetry.space_group_name_H-M   'P 1'
#
loop_
_entity.id
_entity.type
_entity.pdbx_description
1 polymer ?
#
loop_
_entity_poly.entity_id
_entity_poly.type
_entity_poly.pdbx_seq_one_letter_code
_entity_poly.pdbx_strand_id
1 'polypeptide(L)'
;MKILMGLKEWLGRRALRREVRSERKPVVKNLADAQKVGIVYLCRDEADHNYVRNYVKRIKEEHGISKVMALGYVDDKDIPTYLSARLNFDQFCQKDLDWFRKPSGNTVENFITEEYEVLIDLTLEDVLPIQHVVAR
;
A
#
# COMPACT_ATOMS: atom_id res chain seq x y z
N MET A 1 20.97 -16.05 6.49
CA MET A 1 21.58 -15.63 7.79
C MET A 1 20.77 -14.45 8.34
N LYS A 2 20.14 -14.60 9.52
CA LYS A 2 19.25 -13.57 10.13
C LYS A 2 19.92 -12.20 10.31
N ILE A 3 21.24 -12.18 10.50
CA ILE A 3 22.05 -10.96 10.73
C ILE A 3 22.03 -10.02 9.51
N LEU A 4 22.20 -10.55 8.30
CA LEU A 4 22.20 -9.75 7.06
C LEU A 4 20.82 -9.13 6.80
N MET A 5 19.76 -9.86 7.16
CA MET A 5 18.37 -9.41 7.01
C MET A 5 18.07 -8.24 7.96
N GLY A 6 18.52 -8.33 9.22
CA GLY A 6 18.39 -7.23 10.19
C GLY A 6 19.14 -5.96 9.78
N LEU A 7 20.32 -6.10 9.16
CA LEU A 7 21.08 -4.93 8.66
C LEU A 7 20.37 -4.23 7.50
N LYS A 8 19.84 -5.00 6.55
CA LYS A 8 19.03 -4.46 5.43
C LYS A 8 17.83 -3.68 5.95
N GLU A 9 17.09 -4.28 6.87
CA GLU A 9 15.89 -3.67 7.43
C GLU A 9 16.20 -2.40 8.23
N TRP A 10 17.30 -2.39 8.99
CA TRP A 10 17.78 -1.19 9.67
C TRP A 10 18.15 -0.06 8.70
N LEU A 11 18.87 -0.38 7.62
CA LEU A 11 19.21 0.58 6.57
C LEU A 11 17.97 1.12 5.86
N GLY A 12 17.01 0.25 5.52
CA GLY A 12 15.74 0.64 4.93
C GLY A 12 14.94 1.59 5.83
N ARG A 13 14.79 1.26 7.12
CA ARG A 13 14.15 2.15 8.12
C ARG A 13 14.88 3.50 8.26
N ARG A 14 16.19 3.54 8.06
CA ARG A 14 16.95 4.81 8.03
C ARG A 14 16.71 5.60 6.74
N ALA A 15 16.59 4.94 5.59
CA ALA A 15 16.23 5.57 4.32
C ALA A 15 14.81 6.15 4.39
N LEU A 16 13.84 5.38 4.89
CA LEU A 16 12.45 5.80 5.09
C LEU A 16 12.36 7.13 5.86
N ARG A 17 13.10 7.26 6.96
CA ARG A 17 13.12 8.50 7.77
C ARG A 17 13.53 9.76 7.01
N ARG A 18 14.24 9.62 5.89
CA ARG A 18 14.60 10.75 5.00
C ARG A 18 13.51 11.03 3.96
N GLU A 19 12.69 10.04 3.64
CA GLU A 19 11.60 10.14 2.65
C GLU A 19 10.32 10.71 3.25
N VAL A 20 10.10 10.52 4.55
CA VAL A 20 8.95 11.12 5.28
C VAL A 20 8.94 12.63 5.06
N ARG A 21 8.05 13.09 4.17
CA ARG A 21 7.84 14.51 3.92
C ARG A 21 7.13 15.13 5.12
N SER A 22 7.82 16.03 5.80
CA SER A 22 7.35 16.73 6.99
C SER A 22 6.28 17.81 6.74
N GLU A 23 5.82 18.00 5.49
CA GLU A 23 4.97 19.14 5.12
C GLU A 23 3.56 18.75 4.65
N ARG A 24 3.04 17.58 5.03
CA ARG A 24 1.61 17.31 4.82
C ARG A 24 0.80 18.37 5.56
N LYS A 25 0.02 19.17 4.83
CA LYS A 25 -0.96 20.10 5.41
C LYS A 25 -2.27 19.34 5.60
N PRO A 26 -2.58 18.83 6.81
CA PRO A 26 -3.83 18.10 7.03
C PRO A 26 -5.01 19.03 6.77
N VAL A 27 -5.96 18.57 5.97
CA VAL A 27 -7.23 19.24 5.72
C VAL A 27 -8.34 18.35 6.27
N VAL A 28 -9.31 18.95 6.95
CA VAL A 28 -10.50 18.23 7.40
C VAL A 28 -11.44 18.04 6.20
N LYS A 29 -11.72 16.79 5.85
CA LYS A 29 -12.64 16.42 4.78
C LYS A 29 -13.44 15.20 5.23
N ASN A 30 -14.76 15.18 5.02
CA ASN A 30 -15.51 13.96 5.28
C ASN A 30 -15.15 12.92 4.23
N LEU A 31 -15.15 11.64 4.62
CA LEU A 31 -14.91 10.56 3.68
C LEU A 31 -15.98 10.52 2.57
N ALA A 32 -17.21 10.91 2.87
CA ALA A 32 -18.30 11.03 1.88
C ALA A 32 -18.06 12.14 0.84
N ASP A 33 -17.23 13.15 1.17
CA ASP A 33 -16.85 14.21 0.24
C ASP A 33 -15.61 13.81 -0.58
N ALA A 34 -15.00 12.66 -0.30
CA ALA A 34 -13.82 12.18 -0.99
C ALA A 34 -14.19 11.53 -2.34
N GLN A 35 -13.59 12.01 -3.43
CA GLN A 35 -13.81 11.43 -4.76
C GLN A 35 -12.83 10.32 -5.09
N LYS A 36 -11.65 10.34 -4.46
CA LYS A 36 -10.54 9.45 -4.77
C LYS A 36 -9.84 8.95 -3.51
N VAL A 37 -9.90 7.64 -3.29
CA VAL A 37 -9.35 6.98 -2.11
C VAL A 37 -8.30 5.95 -2.52
N GLY A 38 -7.13 6.03 -1.90
CA GLY A 38 -6.10 5.00 -1.96
C GLY A 38 -6.20 4.11 -0.72
N ILE A 39 -5.99 2.81 -0.89
CA ILE A 39 -5.92 1.85 0.21
C ILE A 39 -4.63 1.06 0.09
N VAL A 40 -3.89 0.91 1.18
CA VAL A 40 -2.75 -0.01 1.26
C VAL A 40 -3.03 -1.09 2.29
N TYR A 41 -2.59 -2.31 2.02
CA TYR A 41 -2.79 -3.45 2.92
C TYR A 41 -1.71 -4.51 2.74
N LEU A 42 -1.51 -5.30 3.78
CA LEU A 42 -0.75 -6.54 3.72
C LEU A 42 -1.69 -7.68 3.32
N CYS A 43 -1.30 -8.45 2.31
CA CYS A 43 -2.05 -9.61 1.83
C CYS A 43 -1.28 -10.89 2.17
N ARG A 44 -1.73 -11.62 3.19
CA ARG A 44 -1.09 -12.89 3.59
C ARG A 44 -1.73 -14.09 2.91
N ASP A 45 -3.03 -14.00 2.65
CA ASP A 45 -3.81 -15.06 2.02
C ASP A 45 -4.99 -14.50 1.21
N GLU A 46 -5.77 -15.41 0.62
CA GLU A 46 -6.96 -15.05 -0.14
C GLU A 46 -8.07 -14.44 0.74
N ALA A 47 -8.11 -14.78 2.04
CA ALA A 47 -9.11 -14.22 2.95
C ALA A 47 -8.84 -12.73 3.18
N ASP A 48 -7.59 -12.33 3.44
CA ASP A 48 -7.17 -10.92 3.56
C ASP A 48 -7.59 -10.12 2.32
N HIS A 49 -7.27 -10.64 1.12
CA HIS A 49 -7.68 -10.00 -0.14
C HIS A 49 -9.21 -9.85 -0.25
N ASN A 50 -9.95 -10.89 0.10
CA ASN A 50 -11.41 -10.87 0.05
C ASN A 50 -12.02 -9.89 1.07
N TYR A 51 -11.43 -9.74 2.26
CA TYR A 51 -11.85 -8.73 3.24
C TYR A 51 -11.67 -7.31 2.70
N VAL A 52 -10.50 -7.00 2.14
CA VAL A 52 -10.25 -5.69 1.54
C VAL A 52 -11.15 -5.46 0.34
N ARG A 53 -11.39 -6.48 -0.47
CA ARG A 53 -12.32 -6.40 -1.61
C ARG A 53 -13.74 -6.04 -1.17
N ASN A 54 -14.24 -6.70 -0.13
CA ASN A 54 -15.56 -6.40 0.43
C ASN A 54 -15.60 -5.00 1.05
N TYR A 55 -14.51 -4.57 1.69
CA TYR A 55 -14.40 -3.22 2.22
C TYR A 55 -14.45 -2.15 1.11
N VAL A 56 -13.68 -2.32 0.04
CA VAL A 56 -13.72 -1.44 -1.15
C VAL A 56 -15.13 -1.36 -1.72
N LYS A 57 -15.82 -2.50 -1.87
CA LYS A 57 -17.20 -2.52 -2.34
C LYS A 57 -18.12 -1.72 -1.42
N ARG A 58 -18.03 -1.97 -0.11
CA ARG A 58 -18.85 -1.29 0.90
C ARG A 58 -18.67 0.21 0.90
N ILE A 59 -17.43 0.72 0.89
CA ILE A 59 -17.19 2.17 0.92
C ILE A 59 -17.65 2.87 -0.38
N LYS A 60 -17.56 2.19 -1.53
CA LYS A 60 -18.11 2.72 -2.78
C LYS A 60 -19.63 2.83 -2.70
N GLU A 61 -20.29 1.81 -2.17
CA GLU A 61 -21.76 1.74 -2.05
C GLU A 61 -22.32 2.69 -0.98
N GLU A 62 -21.72 2.72 0.21
CA GLU A 62 -22.22 3.51 1.36
C GLU A 62 -21.89 5.00 1.26
N HIS A 63 -20.76 5.36 0.65
CA HIS A 63 -20.27 6.74 0.61
C HIS A 63 -20.25 7.35 -0.80
N GLY A 64 -20.64 6.60 -1.84
CA GLY A 64 -20.68 7.10 -3.22
C GLY A 64 -19.30 7.42 -3.82
N ILE A 65 -18.23 6.86 -3.25
CA ILE A 65 -16.85 7.16 -3.66
C ILE A 65 -16.58 6.56 -5.04
N SER A 66 -16.42 7.41 -6.05
CA SER A 66 -16.31 6.98 -7.44
C SER A 66 -15.00 6.23 -7.77
N LYS A 67 -13.89 6.60 -7.13
CA LYS A 67 -12.57 6.04 -7.39
C LYS A 67 -11.93 5.54 -6.11
N VAL A 68 -11.75 4.22 -6.03
CA VAL A 68 -10.99 3.58 -4.96
C VAL A 68 -9.97 2.68 -5.62
N MET A 69 -8.69 2.82 -5.26
CA MET A 69 -7.60 1.94 -5.67
C MET A 69 -7.01 1.28 -4.43
N ALA A 70 -6.81 -0.04 -4.47
CA ALA A 70 -6.18 -0.79 -3.40
C ALA A 70 -4.86 -1.40 -3.88
N LEU A 71 -3.77 -1.09 -3.17
CA LEU A 71 -2.44 -1.66 -3.40
C LEU A 71 -2.10 -2.66 -2.30
N GLY A 72 -2.00 -3.93 -2.66
CA GLY A 72 -1.65 -5.02 -1.75
C GLY A 72 -0.16 -5.36 -1.81
N TYR A 73 0.48 -5.51 -0.65
CA TYR A 73 1.80 -6.13 -0.56
C TYR A 73 1.67 -7.62 -0.24
N VAL A 74 2.37 -8.47 -0.97
CA VAL A 74 2.52 -9.89 -0.65
C VAL A 74 3.97 -10.15 -0.25
N ASP A 75 4.19 -10.72 0.94
CA ASP A 75 5.55 -11.10 1.38
C ASP A 75 6.00 -12.45 0.79
N ASP A 76 5.75 -12.63 -0.51
CA ASP A 76 6.19 -13.77 -1.31
C ASP A 76 7.06 -13.29 -2.48
N LYS A 77 7.80 -14.22 -3.09
CA LYS A 77 8.63 -13.91 -4.26
C LYS A 77 7.81 -13.47 -5.47
N ASP A 78 6.64 -14.10 -5.64
CA ASP A 78 5.73 -13.88 -6.76
C ASP A 78 4.32 -13.64 -6.26
N ILE A 79 3.54 -12.92 -7.07
CA ILE A 79 2.13 -12.66 -6.80
C ILE A 79 1.33 -13.97 -6.97
N PRO A 80 0.62 -14.44 -5.94
CA PRO A 80 -0.22 -15.64 -6.04
C PRO A 80 -1.33 -15.50 -7.09
N THR A 81 -1.72 -16.61 -7.71
CA THR A 81 -2.72 -16.62 -8.79
C THR A 81 -4.09 -16.07 -8.36
N TYR A 82 -4.48 -16.21 -7.09
CA TYR A 82 -5.75 -15.67 -6.58
C TYR A 82 -5.79 -14.12 -6.58
N LEU A 83 -4.62 -13.47 -6.68
CA LEU A 83 -4.44 -12.03 -6.83
C LEU A 83 -4.25 -11.60 -8.29
N SER A 84 -4.68 -12.43 -9.24
CA SER A 84 -4.70 -12.07 -10.67
C SER A 84 -5.28 -10.67 -10.87
N ALA A 85 -4.71 -9.92 -11.82
CA ALA A 85 -5.05 -8.52 -12.08
C ALA A 85 -6.57 -8.28 -12.10
N ARG A 86 -7.03 -7.42 -11.19
CA ARG A 86 -8.44 -7.06 -11.04
C ARG A 86 -8.56 -5.54 -11.07
N LEU A 87 -9.61 -5.04 -11.68
CA LEU A 87 -9.87 -3.60 -11.71
C LEU A 87 -9.91 -3.05 -10.29
N ASN A 88 -9.14 -1.98 -10.03
CA ASN A 88 -8.98 -1.33 -8.73
C ASN A 88 -8.09 -2.05 -7.70
N PHE A 89 -7.49 -3.19 -8.05
CA PHE A 89 -6.62 -3.95 -7.16
C PHE A 89 -5.30 -4.22 -7.83
N ASP A 90 -4.30 -3.49 -7.37
CA ASP A 90 -2.91 -3.67 -7.76
C ASP A 90 -2.13 -4.37 -6.65
N GLN A 91 -1.06 -5.06 -7.01
CA GLN A 91 -0.25 -5.85 -6.09
C GLN A 91 1.22 -5.71 -6.42
N PHE A 92 2.04 -5.76 -5.37
CA PHE A 92 3.48 -5.86 -5.48
C PHE A 92 4.00 -6.88 -4.47
N CYS A 93 5.13 -7.50 -4.76
CA CYS A 93 5.71 -8.55 -3.93
C CYS A 93 7.23 -8.37 -3.79
N GLN A 94 7.94 -9.38 -3.24
CA GLN A 94 9.37 -9.23 -2.94
C GLN A 94 10.24 -8.90 -4.17
N LYS A 95 9.86 -9.35 -5.36
CA LYS A 95 10.62 -9.06 -6.60
C LYS A 95 10.56 -7.59 -7.02
N ASP A 96 9.56 -6.85 -6.54
CA ASP A 96 9.38 -5.43 -6.79
C ASP A 96 10.17 -4.58 -5.79
N LEU A 97 10.87 -5.21 -4.84
CA LEU A 97 11.66 -4.51 -3.82
C LEU A 97 13.14 -4.44 -4.20
N ASP A 98 13.75 -3.30 -3.89
CA ASP A 98 15.20 -3.17 -3.94
C ASP A 98 15.89 -3.87 -2.75
N TRP A 99 17.21 -3.78 -2.71
CA TRP A 99 18.03 -4.37 -1.65
C TRP A 99 17.68 -3.87 -0.22
N PHE A 100 17.15 -2.65 -0.11
CA PHE A 100 16.74 -1.99 1.14
C PHE A 100 15.28 -2.25 1.50
N ARG A 101 14.59 -3.15 0.78
CA ARG A 101 13.15 -3.40 0.88
C ARG A 101 12.28 -2.19 0.48
N LYS A 102 12.84 -1.25 -0.27
CA LYS A 102 12.08 -0.15 -0.84
C LYS A 102 11.36 -0.65 -2.09
N PRO A 103 10.04 -0.46 -2.21
CA PRO A 103 9.30 -0.89 -3.38
C PRO A 103 9.63 -0.02 -4.59
N SER A 104 9.66 -0.65 -5.74
CA SER A 104 10.02 -0.09 -7.04
C SER A 104 9.15 -0.71 -8.13
N GLY A 105 9.11 -0.08 -9.31
CA GLY A 105 8.34 -0.57 -10.45
C GLY A 105 7.03 0.18 -10.68
N ASN A 106 6.47 -0.01 -11.88
CA ASN A 106 5.40 0.82 -12.40
C ASN A 106 4.12 0.75 -11.56
N THR A 107 3.77 -0.42 -11.04
CA THR A 107 2.57 -0.59 -10.20
C THR A 107 2.61 0.31 -8.96
N VAL A 108 3.75 0.31 -8.26
CA VAL A 108 3.93 1.09 -7.04
C VAL A 108 4.07 2.58 -7.36
N GLU A 109 4.85 2.95 -8.38
CA GLU A 109 5.02 4.35 -8.78
C GLU A 109 3.72 4.97 -9.31
N ASN A 110 2.89 4.21 -10.05
CA ASN A 110 1.57 4.67 -10.47
C ASN A 110 0.65 4.92 -9.27
N PHE A 111 0.74 4.10 -8.23
CA PHE A 111 -0.04 4.31 -7.02
C PHE A 111 0.46 5.53 -6.23
N ILE A 112 1.77 5.68 -6.04
CA ILE A 112 2.35 6.77 -5.23
C ILE A 112 2.23 8.14 -5.92
N THR A 113 2.32 8.19 -7.26
CA THR A 113 2.18 9.46 -8.00
C THR A 113 0.74 9.93 -8.12
N GLU A 114 -0.21 9.07 -7.76
CA GLU A 114 -1.62 9.38 -7.82
C GLU A 114 -2.06 10.32 -6.69
N GLU A 115 -2.85 11.35 -7.03
CA GLU A 115 -3.33 12.35 -6.07
C GLU A 115 -4.59 11.86 -5.36
N TYR A 116 -4.41 10.96 -4.38
CA TYR A 116 -5.48 10.53 -3.50
C TYR A 116 -5.86 11.64 -2.51
N GLU A 117 -7.15 11.87 -2.34
CA GLU A 117 -7.65 12.80 -1.32
C GLU A 117 -7.59 12.17 0.08
N VAL A 118 -7.77 10.84 0.15
CA VAL A 118 -7.65 10.03 1.35
C VAL A 118 -6.82 8.79 1.05
N LEU A 119 -5.80 8.54 1.86
CA LEU A 119 -5.06 7.28 1.88
C LEU A 119 -5.42 6.54 3.17
N ILE A 120 -5.91 5.30 3.03
CA ILE A 120 -6.26 4.42 4.14
C ILE A 120 -5.19 3.33 4.25
N ASP A 121 -4.47 3.33 5.36
CA ASP A 121 -3.56 2.25 5.71
C ASP A 121 -4.30 1.21 6.57
N LEU A 122 -4.49 0.01 6.02
CA LEU A 122 -5.13 -1.11 6.72
C LEU A 122 -4.13 -2.06 7.38
N THR A 123 -2.84 -1.71 7.39
CA THR A 123 -1.83 -2.51 8.09
C THR A 123 -1.96 -2.32 9.60
N LEU A 124 -1.88 -3.45 10.32
CA LEU A 124 -1.89 -3.48 11.78
C LEU A 124 -0.49 -3.65 12.39
N GLU A 125 0.52 -3.77 11.52
CA GLU A 125 1.90 -4.02 11.89
C GLU A 125 2.86 -3.26 10.98
N ASP A 126 4.08 -3.06 11.47
CA ASP A 126 5.13 -2.34 10.75
C ASP A 126 5.65 -3.16 9.56
N VAL A 127 5.12 -2.92 8.37
CA VAL A 127 5.58 -3.53 7.12
C VAL A 127 6.40 -2.52 6.34
N LEU A 128 7.74 -2.65 6.40
CA LEU A 128 8.66 -1.67 5.83
C LEU A 128 8.38 -1.31 4.35
N PRO A 129 8.09 -2.26 3.43
CA PRO A 129 7.70 -1.92 2.07
C PRO A 129 6.46 -1.03 1.98
N ILE A 130 5.43 -1.31 2.79
CA ILE A 130 4.21 -0.50 2.84
C ILE A 130 4.50 0.88 3.44
N GLN A 131 5.34 0.95 4.48
CA GLN A 131 5.74 2.23 5.07
C GLN A 131 6.42 3.16 4.05
N HIS A 132 7.22 2.61 3.12
CA HIS A 132 7.78 3.39 2.01
C HIS A 132 6.72 3.91 1.03
N VAL A 133 5.63 3.17 0.81
CA VAL A 133 4.49 3.65 0.00
C VAL A 133 3.78 4.80 0.70
N VAL A 134 3.48 4.63 2.00
CA VAL A 134 2.70 5.61 2.79
C VAL A 134 3.49 6.90 3.08
N ALA A 135 4.81 6.83 3.15
CA ALA A 135 5.66 7.98 3.44
C ALA A 135 5.87 8.95 2.28
N ARG A 136 5.48 8.57 1.04
CA ARG A 136 5.68 9.35 -0.18
C ARG A 136 4.39 10.03 -0.60
#